data_AF-A0A955FG29-F1
#
_entry.id   AF-A0A955FG29-F1
#
_cell.length_a   1.000
_cell.length_b   1.000
_cell.length_c   1.000
_cell.angle_alpha   90.00
_cell.angle_beta   90.00
_cell.angle_gamma   90.00
#
_symmetry.space_group_name_H-M   'P 1'
#
loop_
_entity.id
_entity.type
_entity.pdbx_description
1 polymer ?
#
loop_
_entity_poly.entity_id
_entity_poly.type
_entity_poly.pdbx_seq_one_letter_code
_entity_poly.pdbx_strand_id
1 'polypeptide(L)'
;MAETKADLIKKAQSLGIEHVNSNNTMAELREAIAEAAPKKHDKEALPTEEHEAKVAKAGKRSAKAIAEAEEKVAKEERKEHADETPATPMPAAKPARSRIERAGKKLQKATELVEKGKEYSTKDALDLAVKTATTKFDSTVELHVRLGVDPKHADQNIRENIVLPAGTGKDVKVAVFGEADDVAAAKKAGADIAGADEFLQQLDKGVIDFDVLIATPTVMAKLGKYARLLGPKGLMPNPKSGTVTKDVAKAIEQSKAGKVEVRVDETGIAHLGIGKVSFGADKLMENAQAVFSTLKSAKPTSIKGNYVVSIYVSTTMGPSIRIASSEL
;
A
#
# COMPACT_ATOMS: atom_id res chain seq x y z
N MET A 1 1.41 27.14 53.56
CA MET A 1 2.26 28.19 54.18
C MET A 1 2.95 28.92 53.04
N ALA A 2 2.88 30.25 52.99
CA ALA A 2 3.47 31.01 51.89
C ALA A 2 5.00 30.92 51.97
N GLU A 3 5.66 30.39 50.94
CA GLU A 3 7.13 30.32 50.87
C GLU A 3 7.73 31.72 50.92
N THR A 4 8.66 31.95 51.84
CA THR A 4 9.33 33.25 51.98
C THR A 4 10.48 33.37 50.98
N LYS A 5 10.91 34.61 50.71
CA LYS A 5 12.03 34.89 49.78
C LYS A 5 13.34 34.21 50.19
N ALA A 6 13.57 34.10 51.49
CA ALA A 6 14.75 33.43 52.03
C ALA A 6 14.75 31.92 51.73
N ASP A 7 13.58 31.28 51.73
CA ASP A 7 13.45 29.84 51.48
C ASP A 7 13.72 29.49 50.01
N LEU A 8 13.27 30.34 49.08
CA LEU A 8 13.53 30.15 47.65
C LEU A 8 15.00 30.34 47.29
N ILE A 9 15.69 31.30 47.91
CA ILE A 9 17.14 31.51 47.67
C ILE A 9 17.95 30.30 48.16
N LYS A 10 17.63 29.75 49.34
CA LYS A 10 18.28 28.53 49.85
C LYS A 10 18.04 27.34 48.92
N LYS A 11 16.83 27.21 48.38
CA LYS A 11 16.47 26.13 47.45
C LYS A 11 17.21 26.27 46.11
N ALA A 12 17.35 27.47 45.57
CA ALA A 12 18.15 27.74 44.37
C ALA A 12 19.65 27.45 44.58
N GLN A 13 20.21 27.82 45.74
CA GLN A 13 21.60 27.52 46.10
C GLN A 13 21.85 26.00 46.26
N SER A 14 20.89 25.26 46.82
CA SER A 14 21.00 23.79 46.92
C SER A 14 20.96 23.08 45.56
N LEU A 15 20.45 23.74 44.53
CA LEU A 15 20.40 23.25 43.15
C LEU A 15 21.61 23.72 42.31
N GLY A 16 22.58 24.42 42.90
CA GLY A 16 23.83 24.81 42.24
C GLY A 16 23.74 26.01 41.29
N ILE A 17 22.70 26.85 41.42
CA ILE A 17 22.51 28.03 40.55
C ILE A 17 23.25 29.24 41.16
N GLU A 18 24.41 29.61 40.60
CA GLU A 18 25.30 30.63 41.17
C GLU A 18 24.87 32.09 40.98
N HIS A 19 23.81 32.37 40.20
CA HIS A 19 23.39 33.74 39.85
C HIS A 19 22.16 34.27 40.61
N VAL A 20 21.93 33.79 41.85
CA VAL A 20 20.73 34.12 42.61
C VAL A 20 21.03 34.87 43.92
N ASN A 21 20.71 36.18 43.95
CA ASN A 21 20.95 37.09 45.08
C ASN A 21 19.65 37.76 45.60
N SER A 22 19.75 38.50 46.71
CA SER A 22 18.62 39.20 47.37
C SER A 22 17.86 40.20 46.51
N ASN A 23 18.40 40.57 45.34
CA ASN A 23 17.80 41.52 44.40
C ASN A 23 16.78 40.90 43.44
N ASN A 24 16.77 39.56 43.26
CA ASN A 24 15.84 38.89 42.34
C ASN A 24 14.43 38.86 42.94
N THR A 25 13.39 38.92 42.10
CA THR A 25 12.00 38.88 42.56
C THR A 25 11.54 37.46 42.88
N MET A 26 10.48 37.32 43.68
CA MET A 26 9.94 36.00 44.07
C MET A 26 9.49 35.14 42.87
N ALA A 27 9.09 35.78 41.78
CA ALA A 27 8.65 35.10 40.57
C ALA A 27 9.85 34.50 39.81
N GLU A 28 10.90 35.28 39.60
CA GLU A 28 12.14 34.86 38.91
C GLU A 28 12.84 33.72 39.66
N LEU A 29 12.83 33.75 41.01
CA LEU A 29 13.37 32.67 41.83
C LEU A 29 12.62 31.34 41.65
N ARG A 30 11.29 31.39 41.50
CA ARG A 30 10.47 30.19 41.29
C ARG A 30 10.64 29.63 39.89
N GLU A 31 10.78 30.50 38.90
CA GLU A 31 11.00 30.11 37.51
C GLU A 31 12.37 29.44 37.31
N ALA A 32 13.44 30.02 37.87
CA ALA A 32 14.77 29.42 37.82
C ALA A 32 14.84 28.04 38.52
N ILE A 33 14.12 27.86 39.64
CA ILE A 33 14.03 26.57 40.32
C ILE A 33 13.22 25.55 39.50
N ALA A 34 12.18 25.99 38.79
CA ALA A 34 11.37 25.13 37.93
C ALA A 34 12.11 24.70 36.66
N GLU A 35 12.98 25.56 36.12
CA GLU A 35 13.79 25.27 34.94
C GLU A 35 14.95 24.31 35.25
N ALA A 36 15.52 24.39 36.46
CA ALA A 36 16.55 23.47 36.94
C ALA A 36 16.01 22.12 37.45
N ALA A 37 14.70 21.96 37.60
CA ALA A 37 14.09 20.69 38.01
C ALA A 37 13.90 19.77 36.78
N PRO A 38 14.46 18.55 36.77
CA PRO A 38 14.37 17.67 35.60
C PRO A 38 12.93 17.15 35.40
N LYS A 39 12.36 17.42 34.22
CA LYS A 39 11.08 16.85 33.75
C LYS A 39 11.23 15.33 33.60
N LYS A 40 10.47 14.56 34.40
CA LYS A 40 10.41 13.08 34.37
C LYS A 40 9.43 12.56 33.30
N HIS A 41 9.92 11.69 32.43
CA HIS A 41 9.32 10.48 31.82
C HIS A 41 10.51 9.81 31.08
N ASP A 42 10.94 8.55 31.27
CA ASP A 42 10.28 7.30 31.60
C ASP A 42 11.31 6.28 32.13
N LYS A 43 10.83 5.36 33.00
CA LYS A 43 11.25 3.95 33.23
C LYS A 43 12.65 3.57 33.81
N GLU A 44 12.62 2.45 34.55
CA GLU A 44 13.70 1.62 35.13
C GLU A 44 14.38 2.15 36.41
N ALA A 45 14.74 1.36 37.44
CA ALA A 45 14.54 -0.04 37.84
C ALA A 45 14.79 -0.12 39.38
N LEU A 46 14.33 -1.18 40.04
CA LEU A 46 14.46 -1.42 41.49
C LEU A 46 15.91 -1.79 41.92
N PRO A 47 16.28 -1.58 43.21
CA PRO A 47 17.64 -1.68 43.73
C PRO A 47 17.98 -3.08 44.28
N THR A 48 19.27 -3.44 44.30
CA THR A 48 19.78 -4.57 45.08
C THR A 48 20.84 -4.12 46.07
N GLU A 49 20.63 -4.58 47.31
CA GLU A 49 21.24 -4.18 48.57
C GLU A 49 22.70 -4.64 48.72
N GLU A 50 23.47 -3.82 49.46
CA GLU A 50 24.73 -4.20 50.08
C GLU A 50 24.45 -5.10 51.29
N HIS A 51 25.16 -6.24 51.40
CA HIS A 51 25.30 -6.95 52.66
C HIS A 51 26.75 -7.39 52.86
N GLU A 52 27.44 -6.68 53.74
CA GLU A 52 28.73 -7.06 54.31
C GLU A 52 28.62 -8.40 55.07
N ALA A 53 29.61 -9.28 54.90
CA ALA A 53 29.86 -10.40 55.79
C ALA A 53 31.31 -10.34 56.32
N LYS A 54 31.39 -10.43 57.64
CA LYS A 54 32.53 -10.19 58.53
C LYS A 54 33.73 -11.12 58.30
N VAL A 55 34.92 -10.56 58.53
CA VAL A 55 36.20 -11.26 58.66
C VAL A 55 36.30 -11.97 60.02
N ALA A 56 36.74 -13.24 60.03
CA ALA A 56 37.38 -13.85 61.19
C ALA A 56 38.56 -14.77 60.76
N LYS A 57 39.71 -14.55 61.41
CA LYS A 57 41.03 -15.16 61.20
C LYS A 57 41.02 -16.69 61.13
N ALA A 58 41.76 -17.26 60.17
CA ALA A 58 43.09 -17.85 60.39
C ALA A 58 43.51 -18.75 59.22
N GLY A 59 44.76 -18.61 58.75
CA GLY A 59 45.49 -19.73 58.16
C GLY A 59 45.70 -19.69 56.64
N LYS A 60 46.95 -19.34 56.28
CA LYS A 60 47.69 -19.76 55.07
C LYS A 60 47.27 -19.13 53.74
N ARG A 61 47.98 -18.03 53.46
CA ARG A 61 48.53 -17.66 52.15
C ARG A 61 48.77 -18.89 51.28
N SER A 62 48.11 -18.96 50.13
CA SER A 62 48.64 -19.71 49.00
C SER A 62 48.78 -18.72 47.84
N ALA A 63 49.99 -18.64 47.28
CA ALA A 63 50.36 -17.73 46.18
C ALA A 63 49.44 -17.88 44.94
N LYS A 64 48.69 -19.00 44.87
CA LYS A 64 47.71 -19.29 43.83
C LYS A 64 46.49 -18.37 43.87
N ALA A 65 46.02 -17.98 45.07
CA ALA A 65 44.87 -17.08 45.21
C ALA A 65 45.21 -15.62 44.90
N ILE A 66 46.47 -15.22 45.11
CA ILE A 66 46.97 -13.89 44.76
C ILE A 66 47.20 -13.81 43.25
N ALA A 67 47.75 -14.87 42.63
CA ALA A 67 47.88 -14.96 41.18
C ALA A 67 46.52 -15.00 40.45
N GLU A 68 45.51 -15.69 41.01
CA GLU A 68 44.14 -15.66 40.45
C GLU A 68 43.44 -14.31 40.66
N ALA A 69 43.77 -13.59 41.73
CA ALA A 69 43.27 -12.23 41.96
C ALA A 69 43.94 -11.23 41.01
N GLU A 70 45.25 -11.30 40.82
CA GLU A 70 46.00 -10.47 39.88
C GLU A 70 45.63 -10.77 38.42
N GLU A 71 45.34 -12.03 38.06
CA GLU A 71 44.86 -12.37 36.72
C GLU A 71 43.43 -11.90 36.48
N LYS A 72 42.57 -11.90 37.50
CA LYS A 72 41.21 -11.33 37.42
C LYS A 72 41.24 -9.80 37.33
N VAL A 73 42.08 -9.13 38.11
CA VAL A 73 42.31 -7.69 38.03
C VAL A 73 42.93 -7.33 36.69
N ALA A 74 43.92 -8.07 36.18
CA ALA A 74 44.49 -7.84 34.84
C ALA A 74 43.49 -8.12 33.69
N LYS A 75 42.49 -8.98 33.93
CA LYS A 75 41.40 -9.27 32.97
C LYS A 75 40.26 -8.26 33.07
N GLU A 76 40.07 -7.63 34.23
CA GLU A 76 39.20 -6.47 34.45
C GLU A 76 39.85 -5.20 33.90
N GLU A 77 41.14 -4.96 34.12
CA GLU A 77 41.92 -3.88 33.51
C GLU A 77 42.00 -4.03 31.98
N ARG A 78 42.09 -5.26 31.45
CA ARG A 78 41.94 -5.51 30.00
C ARG A 78 40.52 -5.28 29.47
N LYS A 79 39.49 -5.35 30.32
CA LYS A 79 38.11 -5.02 29.96
C LYS A 79 37.85 -3.51 30.06
N GLU A 80 38.43 -2.84 31.05
CA GLU A 80 38.37 -1.39 31.21
C GLU A 80 39.18 -0.67 30.12
N HIS A 81 40.37 -1.15 29.77
CA HIS A 81 41.14 -0.61 28.63
C HIS A 81 40.58 -0.99 27.25
N ALA A 82 39.62 -1.91 27.16
CA ALA A 82 38.88 -2.15 25.92
C ALA A 82 37.76 -1.13 25.69
N ASP A 83 37.42 -0.32 26.71
CA ASP A 83 36.37 0.70 26.65
C ASP A 83 36.92 2.12 26.34
N GLU A 84 38.25 2.28 26.27
CA GLU A 84 38.92 3.56 25.95
C GLU A 84 39.63 3.59 24.59
N THR A 85 39.22 2.73 23.64
CA THR A 85 39.39 3.10 22.23
C THR A 85 38.25 4.05 21.86
N PRO A 86 38.51 5.27 21.33
CA PRO A 86 37.43 6.12 20.87
C PRO A 86 36.63 5.29 19.86
N ALA A 87 35.36 5.05 20.16
CA ALA A 87 34.48 4.29 19.31
C ALA A 87 34.58 4.89 17.91
N THR A 88 35.28 4.20 17.01
CA THR A 88 35.26 4.51 15.59
C THR A 88 33.78 4.61 15.26
N PRO A 89 33.27 5.78 14.78
CA PRO A 89 31.85 5.93 14.57
C PRO A 89 31.41 4.75 13.72
N MET A 90 30.49 3.94 14.25
CA MET A 90 29.89 2.84 13.50
C MET A 90 29.58 3.40 12.12
N PRO A 91 30.09 2.82 11.01
CA PRO A 91 29.86 3.39 9.70
C PRO A 91 28.35 3.53 9.56
N ALA A 92 27.88 4.78 9.44
CA ALA A 92 26.47 5.10 9.31
C ALA A 92 25.87 4.09 8.33
N ALA A 93 24.86 3.33 8.77
CA ALA A 93 24.25 2.30 7.94
C ALA A 93 23.96 2.96 6.59
N LYS A 94 24.69 2.53 5.54
CA LYS A 94 24.62 3.17 4.22
C LYS A 94 23.14 3.33 3.89
N PRO A 95 22.67 4.54 3.51
CA PRO A 95 21.25 4.75 3.27
C PRO A 95 20.77 3.65 2.34
N ALA A 96 19.67 3.00 2.72
CA ALA A 96 19.12 1.91 1.92
C ALA A 96 18.96 2.42 0.48
N ARG A 97 19.68 1.80 -0.46
CA ARG A 97 19.68 2.18 -1.88
C ARG A 97 18.25 2.47 -2.34
N SER A 98 18.07 3.48 -3.20
CA SER A 98 16.73 3.87 -3.65
C SER A 98 16.00 2.66 -4.25
N ARG A 99 14.65 2.62 -4.20
CA ARG A 99 13.89 1.50 -4.78
C ARG A 99 14.25 1.24 -6.25
N ILE A 100 14.62 2.30 -6.98
CA ILE A 100 15.06 2.25 -8.37
C ILE A 100 16.47 1.64 -8.49
N GLU A 101 17.42 2.04 -7.64
CA GLU A 101 18.77 1.44 -7.61
C GLU A 101 18.78 -0.04 -7.20
N ARG A 102 17.76 -0.48 -6.46
CA ARG A 102 17.54 -1.89 -6.12
C ARG A 102 16.80 -2.67 -7.21
N ALA A 103 16.15 -1.98 -8.15
CA ALA A 103 15.42 -2.61 -9.22
C ALA A 103 16.36 -3.21 -10.29
N GLY A 104 15.83 -4.09 -11.12
CA GLY A 104 16.60 -4.67 -12.23
C GLY A 104 17.10 -3.60 -13.20
N LYS A 105 18.27 -3.85 -13.80
CA LYS A 105 18.93 -2.93 -14.76
C LYS A 105 18.00 -2.45 -15.89
N LYS A 106 17.04 -3.29 -16.31
CA LYS A 106 16.03 -2.93 -17.33
C LYS A 106 15.05 -1.87 -16.84
N LEU A 107 14.56 -2.00 -15.60
CA LEU A 107 13.64 -1.02 -15.02
C LEU A 107 14.36 0.30 -14.75
N GLN A 108 15.64 0.26 -14.33
CA GLN A 108 16.46 1.46 -14.15
C GLN A 108 16.56 2.26 -15.44
N LYS A 109 16.96 1.63 -16.55
CA LYS A 109 17.01 2.26 -17.88
C LYS A 109 15.66 2.79 -18.33
N ALA A 110 14.57 2.05 -18.10
CA ALA A 110 13.23 2.52 -18.44
C ALA A 110 12.81 3.74 -17.61
N THR A 111 13.23 3.79 -16.33
CA THR A 111 12.92 4.91 -15.43
C THR A 111 13.71 6.17 -15.78
N GLU A 112 14.92 6.03 -16.33
CA GLU A 112 15.72 7.17 -16.83
C GLU A 112 15.04 7.93 -17.97
N LEU A 113 14.18 7.24 -18.76
CA LEU A 113 13.39 7.85 -19.83
C LEU A 113 12.21 8.69 -19.29
N VAL A 114 11.81 8.46 -18.04
CA VAL A 114 10.70 9.16 -17.39
C VAL A 114 11.25 10.29 -16.52
N GLU A 115 10.96 11.53 -16.88
CA GLU A 115 11.36 12.69 -16.09
C GLU A 115 10.53 12.75 -14.80
N LYS A 116 11.22 12.74 -13.66
CA LYS A 116 10.57 12.79 -12.34
C LYS A 116 9.90 14.14 -12.13
N GLY A 117 8.61 14.13 -11.81
CA GLY A 117 7.84 15.33 -11.47
C GLY A 117 7.27 16.08 -12.67
N LYS A 118 7.57 15.66 -13.90
CA LYS A 118 6.94 16.18 -15.10
C LYS A 118 5.55 15.57 -15.28
N GLU A 119 4.61 16.41 -15.68
CA GLU A 119 3.29 15.97 -16.11
C GLU A 119 3.30 15.84 -17.63
N TYR A 120 2.95 14.65 -18.12
CA TYR A 120 2.87 14.36 -19.55
C TYR A 120 1.42 14.52 -20.04
N SER A 121 1.25 14.83 -21.33
CA SER A 121 -0.05 14.68 -21.98
C SER A 121 -0.44 13.21 -22.06
N THR A 122 -1.73 12.89 -22.17
CA THR A 122 -2.18 11.49 -22.31
C THR A 122 -1.50 10.81 -23.51
N LYS A 123 -1.32 11.53 -24.62
CA LYS A 123 -0.67 10.99 -25.82
C LYS A 123 0.80 10.65 -25.55
N ASP A 124 1.56 11.61 -25.02
CA ASP A 124 2.98 11.43 -24.74
C ASP A 124 3.20 10.35 -23.69
N ALA A 125 2.32 10.27 -22.68
CA ALA A 125 2.39 9.25 -21.65
C ALA A 125 2.15 7.84 -22.21
N LEU A 126 1.20 7.66 -23.13
CA LEU A 126 0.96 6.38 -23.78
C LEU A 126 2.10 5.98 -24.72
N ASP A 127 2.64 6.92 -25.49
CA ASP A 127 3.83 6.69 -26.33
C ASP A 127 5.05 6.27 -25.49
N LEU A 128 5.25 6.94 -24.34
CA LEU A 128 6.31 6.61 -23.40
C LEU A 128 6.05 5.27 -22.71
N ALA A 129 4.81 4.93 -22.38
CA ALA A 129 4.44 3.64 -21.80
C ALA A 129 4.78 2.47 -22.75
N VAL A 130 4.52 2.63 -24.06
CA VAL A 130 4.90 1.65 -25.08
C VAL A 130 6.42 1.52 -25.20
N LYS A 131 7.16 2.63 -25.17
CA LYS A 131 8.64 2.63 -25.24
C LYS A 131 9.32 2.06 -23.99
N THR A 132 8.70 2.20 -22.83
CA THR A 132 9.24 1.72 -21.55
C THR A 132 8.93 0.24 -21.28
N ALA A 133 8.18 -0.43 -22.16
CA ALA A 133 7.92 -1.86 -22.09
C ALA A 133 9.19 -2.66 -22.41
N THR A 134 9.85 -3.19 -21.37
CA THR A 134 11.10 -3.96 -21.50
C THR A 134 10.90 -5.49 -21.41
N THR A 135 9.65 -5.92 -21.35
CA THR A 135 9.23 -7.32 -21.18
C THR A 135 9.35 -8.11 -22.47
N LYS A 136 9.55 -9.43 -22.35
CA LYS A 136 9.57 -10.35 -23.50
C LYS A 136 8.17 -10.72 -23.99
N PHE A 137 7.19 -10.64 -23.09
CA PHE A 137 5.78 -10.88 -23.38
C PHE A 137 5.06 -9.54 -23.57
N ASP A 138 3.90 -9.60 -24.23
CA ASP A 138 3.05 -8.43 -24.45
C ASP A 138 2.40 -7.97 -23.14
N SER A 139 3.02 -6.95 -22.54
CA SER A 139 2.59 -6.36 -21.27
C SER A 139 1.27 -5.61 -21.43
N THR A 140 0.49 -5.59 -20.37
CA THR A 140 -0.74 -4.80 -20.31
C THR A 140 -0.37 -3.36 -19.93
N VAL A 141 -1.02 -2.39 -20.57
CA VAL A 141 -0.97 -0.99 -20.17
C VAL A 141 -2.14 -0.73 -19.23
N GLU A 142 -1.82 -0.20 -18.06
CA GLU A 142 -2.73 0.03 -16.96
C GLU A 142 -2.82 1.53 -16.67
N LEU A 143 -4.01 1.96 -16.27
CA LEU A 143 -4.35 3.30 -15.87
C LEU A 143 -4.80 3.25 -14.40
N HIS A 144 -4.19 4.10 -13.59
CA HIS A 144 -4.49 4.25 -12.18
C HIS A 144 -4.95 5.68 -11.94
N VAL A 145 -6.22 5.82 -11.58
CA VAL A 145 -6.83 7.13 -11.32
C VAL A 145 -7.14 7.21 -9.84
N ARG A 146 -6.48 8.13 -9.15
CA ARG A 146 -6.81 8.46 -7.76
C ARG A 146 -7.97 9.45 -7.77
N LEU A 147 -9.12 8.99 -7.31
CA LEU A 147 -10.32 9.79 -7.20
C LEU A 147 -10.41 10.40 -5.79
N GLY A 148 -11.07 11.55 -5.69
CA GLY A 148 -11.35 12.24 -4.43
C GLY A 148 -12.59 11.70 -3.72
N VAL A 149 -12.92 10.42 -3.92
CA VAL A 149 -14.12 9.77 -3.36
C VAL A 149 -13.75 9.01 -2.10
N ASP A 150 -14.64 8.97 -1.11
CA ASP A 150 -14.49 8.08 0.04
C ASP A 150 -15.33 6.80 -0.18
N PRO A 151 -14.70 5.66 -0.48
CA PRO A 151 -15.39 4.40 -0.79
C PRO A 151 -16.16 3.81 0.41
N LYS A 152 -15.92 4.31 1.63
CA LYS A 152 -16.68 3.91 2.83
C LYS A 152 -18.13 4.41 2.77
N HIS A 153 -18.36 5.50 2.05
CA HIS A 153 -19.68 6.08 1.84
C HIS A 153 -20.33 5.48 0.59
N ALA A 154 -21.52 4.88 0.75
CA ALA A 154 -22.19 4.16 -0.32
C ALA A 154 -22.60 5.06 -1.51
N ASP A 155 -22.84 6.35 -1.26
CA ASP A 155 -23.16 7.37 -2.26
C ASP A 155 -21.94 7.82 -3.08
N GLN A 156 -20.73 7.58 -2.56
CA GLN A 156 -19.46 7.92 -3.22
C GLN A 156 -18.75 6.71 -3.82
N ASN A 157 -19.30 5.51 -3.65
CA ASN A 157 -18.73 4.30 -4.20
C ASN A 157 -19.05 4.17 -5.69
N ILE A 158 -18.02 4.26 -6.53
CA ILE A 158 -18.15 4.17 -7.98
C ILE A 158 -17.91 2.74 -8.44
N ARG A 159 -18.91 2.18 -9.11
CA ARG A 159 -18.83 0.90 -9.81
C ARG A 159 -19.53 1.03 -11.15
N GLU A 160 -18.75 1.11 -12.22
CA GLU A 160 -19.26 1.32 -13.58
C GLU A 160 -18.69 0.30 -14.54
N ASN A 161 -19.41 0.08 -15.64
CA ASN A 161 -18.94 -0.81 -16.70
C ASN A 161 -18.61 -0.01 -17.96
N ILE A 162 -17.45 -0.26 -18.54
CA ILE A 162 -16.96 0.44 -19.73
C ILE A 162 -16.70 -0.60 -20.80
N VAL A 163 -17.21 -0.36 -22.01
CA VAL A 163 -16.84 -1.13 -23.19
C VAL A 163 -15.69 -0.40 -23.86
N LEU A 164 -14.52 -1.05 -23.95
CA LEU A 164 -13.35 -0.49 -24.61
C LEU A 164 -13.50 -0.62 -26.14
N PRO A 165 -13.49 0.48 -26.91
CA PRO A 165 -13.69 0.42 -28.37
C PRO A 165 -12.68 -0.47 -29.12
N ALA A 166 -11.41 -0.46 -28.71
CA ALA A 166 -10.38 -1.30 -29.29
C ALA A 166 -10.22 -2.66 -28.56
N GLY A 167 -11.05 -2.94 -27.56
CA GLY A 167 -10.99 -4.14 -26.72
C GLY A 167 -9.81 -4.17 -25.75
N THR A 168 -9.64 -5.30 -25.06
CA THR A 168 -8.58 -5.52 -24.04
C THR A 168 -7.38 -6.31 -24.57
N GLY A 169 -7.48 -6.90 -25.77
CA GLY A 169 -6.42 -7.73 -26.36
C GLY A 169 -6.22 -9.08 -25.68
N LYS A 170 -7.23 -9.55 -24.92
CA LYS A 170 -7.27 -10.89 -24.34
C LYS A 170 -8.49 -11.62 -24.88
N ASP A 171 -8.31 -12.89 -25.24
CA ASP A 171 -9.42 -13.78 -25.57
C ASP A 171 -10.14 -14.17 -24.27
N VAL A 172 -11.29 -13.55 -24.03
CA VAL A 172 -12.11 -13.78 -22.83
C VAL A 172 -13.04 -14.96 -23.08
N LYS A 173 -12.91 -16.01 -22.26
CA LYS A 173 -13.85 -17.15 -22.31
C LYS A 173 -15.12 -16.83 -21.55
N VAL A 174 -16.25 -16.85 -22.25
CA VAL A 174 -17.56 -16.49 -21.69
C VAL A 174 -18.40 -17.74 -21.46
N ALA A 175 -18.76 -17.99 -20.20
CA ALA A 175 -19.71 -19.01 -19.81
C ALA A 175 -21.09 -18.39 -19.56
N VAL A 176 -22.15 -19.03 -20.05
CA VAL A 176 -23.53 -18.62 -19.81
C VAL A 176 -24.29 -19.69 -19.06
N PHE A 177 -24.94 -19.26 -17.99
CA PHE A 177 -25.83 -20.06 -17.17
C PHE A 177 -27.26 -19.51 -17.28
N GLY A 178 -28.15 -20.26 -17.90
CA GLY A 178 -29.52 -19.83 -18.17
C GLY A 178 -30.43 -21.03 -18.46
N GLU A 179 -31.70 -20.75 -18.73
CA GLU A 179 -32.66 -21.77 -19.12
C GLU A 179 -32.42 -22.22 -20.58
N ALA A 180 -33.16 -23.21 -21.06
CA ALA A 180 -32.93 -23.81 -22.39
C ALA A 180 -32.96 -22.77 -23.52
N ASP A 181 -33.86 -21.79 -23.45
CA ASP A 181 -34.00 -20.71 -24.44
C ASP A 181 -32.79 -19.76 -24.42
N ASP A 182 -32.30 -19.42 -23.22
CA ASP A 182 -31.11 -18.58 -23.04
C ASP A 182 -29.84 -19.28 -23.54
N VAL A 183 -29.74 -20.59 -23.32
CA VAL A 183 -28.61 -21.41 -23.79
C VAL A 183 -28.59 -21.46 -25.32
N ALA A 184 -29.76 -21.56 -25.97
CA ALA A 184 -29.84 -21.53 -27.43
C ALA A 184 -29.42 -20.16 -27.99
N ALA A 185 -29.83 -19.06 -27.35
CA ALA A 185 -29.40 -17.71 -27.71
C ALA A 185 -27.90 -17.50 -27.47
N ALA A 186 -27.36 -18.02 -26.37
CA ALA A 186 -25.95 -17.94 -26.02
C ALA A 186 -25.05 -18.67 -27.01
N LYS A 187 -25.44 -19.88 -27.44
CA LYS A 187 -24.72 -20.65 -28.46
C LYS A 187 -24.69 -19.92 -29.80
N LYS A 188 -25.78 -19.23 -30.18
CA LYS A 188 -25.82 -18.41 -31.40
C LYS A 188 -24.93 -17.17 -31.32
N ALA A 189 -24.87 -16.54 -30.14
CA ALA A 189 -23.97 -15.41 -29.88
C ALA A 189 -22.49 -15.83 -29.70
N GLY A 190 -22.20 -17.13 -29.76
CA GLY A 190 -20.85 -17.68 -29.72
C GLY A 190 -20.28 -17.86 -28.31
N ALA A 191 -21.09 -18.06 -27.27
CA ALA A 191 -20.58 -18.42 -25.95
C ALA A 191 -19.75 -19.71 -26.00
N ASP A 192 -18.61 -19.74 -25.31
CA ASP A 192 -17.69 -20.88 -25.29
C ASP A 192 -18.28 -22.05 -24.50
N ILE A 193 -18.98 -21.73 -23.41
CA ILE A 193 -19.66 -22.70 -22.54
C ILE A 193 -21.09 -22.21 -22.32
N ALA A 194 -22.08 -23.04 -22.61
CA ALA A 194 -23.48 -22.73 -22.38
C ALA A 194 -24.22 -23.98 -21.90
N GLY A 195 -24.74 -23.95 -20.67
CA GLY A 195 -25.48 -25.07 -20.09
C GLY A 195 -26.03 -24.75 -18.71
N ALA A 196 -27.11 -25.43 -18.33
CA ALA A 196 -27.69 -25.35 -16.99
C ALA A 196 -27.09 -26.45 -16.08
N ASP A 197 -27.62 -27.67 -16.14
CA ASP A 197 -27.29 -28.70 -15.14
C ASP A 197 -25.89 -29.33 -15.33
N GLU A 198 -25.43 -29.49 -16.58
CA GLU A 198 -24.08 -30.00 -16.87
C GLU A 198 -22.99 -29.05 -16.36
N PHE A 199 -23.25 -27.74 -16.40
CA PHE A 199 -22.33 -26.72 -15.90
C PHE A 199 -22.22 -26.76 -14.37
N LEU A 200 -23.33 -27.01 -13.67
CA LEU A 200 -23.33 -27.18 -12.21
C LEU A 200 -22.50 -28.39 -11.78
N GLN A 201 -22.59 -29.50 -12.52
CA GLN A 201 -21.77 -30.69 -12.25
C GLN A 201 -20.27 -30.45 -12.47
N GLN A 202 -19.90 -29.60 -13.44
CA GLN A 202 -18.50 -29.18 -13.64
C GLN A 202 -18.01 -28.29 -12.51
N LEU A 203 -18.87 -27.36 -12.04
CA LEU A 203 -18.58 -26.52 -10.88
C LEU A 203 -18.46 -27.33 -9.57
N ASP A 204 -19.25 -28.38 -9.39
CA ASP A 204 -19.13 -29.32 -8.26
C ASP A 204 -17.78 -30.04 -8.25
N LYS A 205 -17.26 -30.37 -9.44
CA LYS A 205 -15.91 -30.94 -9.62
C LYS A 205 -14.78 -29.93 -9.45
N GLY A 206 -15.12 -28.64 -9.26
CA GLY A 206 -14.15 -27.56 -9.08
C GLY A 206 -13.40 -27.13 -10.35
N VAL A 207 -13.87 -27.55 -11.53
CA VAL A 207 -13.28 -27.17 -12.81
C VAL A 207 -13.83 -25.80 -13.22
N ILE A 208 -12.95 -24.81 -13.38
CA ILE A 208 -13.31 -23.45 -13.79
C ILE A 208 -12.43 -23.06 -14.99
N ASP A 209 -13.01 -23.14 -16.18
CA ASP A 209 -12.34 -22.84 -17.45
C ASP A 209 -12.95 -21.63 -18.18
N PHE A 210 -13.42 -20.63 -17.43
CA PHE A 210 -14.02 -19.41 -17.96
C PHE A 210 -13.58 -18.17 -17.17
N ASP A 211 -13.58 -17.02 -17.85
CA ASP A 211 -13.17 -15.72 -17.30
C ASP A 211 -14.37 -14.86 -16.90
N VAL A 212 -15.50 -15.02 -17.60
CA VAL A 212 -16.74 -14.27 -17.33
C VAL A 212 -17.93 -15.23 -17.29
N LEU A 213 -18.70 -15.16 -16.21
CA LEU A 213 -19.96 -15.88 -16.08
C LEU A 213 -21.13 -14.90 -16.24
N ILE A 214 -22.00 -15.18 -17.20
CA ILE A 214 -23.25 -14.46 -17.43
C ILE A 214 -24.40 -15.34 -16.96
N ALA A 215 -25.32 -14.79 -16.18
CA ALA A 215 -26.46 -15.53 -15.67
C ALA A 215 -27.78 -14.79 -15.88
N THR A 216 -28.87 -15.54 -16.03
CA THR A 216 -30.22 -14.95 -15.97
C THR A 216 -30.72 -14.83 -14.52
N PRO A 217 -31.55 -13.83 -14.19
CA PRO A 217 -32.03 -13.61 -12.82
C PRO A 217 -32.78 -14.81 -12.22
N THR A 218 -33.46 -15.62 -13.04
CA THR A 218 -34.27 -16.76 -12.58
C THR A 218 -33.40 -17.88 -12.00
N VAL A 219 -32.23 -18.11 -12.60
CA VAL A 219 -31.32 -19.20 -12.22
C VAL A 219 -30.27 -18.79 -11.19
N MET A 220 -30.14 -17.50 -10.87
CA MET A 220 -29.16 -17.01 -9.88
C MET A 220 -29.27 -17.68 -8.50
N ALA A 221 -30.47 -18.03 -8.05
CA ALA A 221 -30.66 -18.69 -6.76
C ALA A 221 -29.90 -20.03 -6.67
N LYS A 222 -29.76 -20.74 -7.78
CA LYS A 222 -29.01 -22.01 -7.85
C LYS A 222 -27.50 -21.79 -7.73
N LEU A 223 -26.98 -20.67 -8.27
CA LEU A 223 -25.55 -20.30 -8.18
C LEU A 223 -25.11 -19.90 -6.77
N GLY A 224 -26.04 -19.57 -5.86
CA GLY A 224 -25.74 -19.22 -4.48
C GLY A 224 -24.95 -20.29 -3.71
N LYS A 225 -25.11 -21.57 -4.07
CA LYS A 225 -24.34 -22.68 -3.48
C LYS A 225 -22.84 -22.59 -3.77
N TYR A 226 -22.47 -22.05 -4.93
CA TYR A 226 -21.09 -21.92 -5.39
C TYR A 226 -20.46 -20.57 -5.04
N ALA A 227 -21.16 -19.71 -4.29
CA ALA A 227 -20.66 -18.39 -3.90
C ALA A 227 -19.31 -18.46 -3.18
N ARG A 228 -19.05 -19.51 -2.39
CA ARG A 228 -17.76 -19.73 -1.71
C ARG A 228 -16.60 -20.00 -2.67
N LEU A 229 -16.88 -20.55 -3.86
CA LEU A 229 -15.88 -20.91 -4.87
C LEU A 229 -15.70 -19.80 -5.91
N LEU A 230 -16.80 -19.19 -6.37
CA LEU A 230 -16.78 -18.11 -7.36
C LEU A 230 -16.50 -16.73 -6.76
N GLY A 231 -16.88 -16.50 -5.49
CA GLY A 231 -16.74 -15.21 -4.81
C GLY A 231 -15.30 -14.71 -4.68
N PRO A 232 -14.37 -15.49 -4.09
CA PRO A 232 -12.96 -15.09 -3.96
C PRO A 232 -12.27 -14.87 -5.31
N LYS A 233 -12.73 -15.55 -6.37
CA LYS A 233 -12.22 -15.40 -7.74
C LYS A 233 -12.84 -14.22 -8.50
N GLY A 234 -13.85 -13.55 -7.94
CA GLY A 234 -14.54 -12.45 -8.60
C GLY A 234 -15.39 -12.87 -9.82
N LEU A 235 -15.62 -14.16 -10.02
CA LEU A 235 -16.38 -14.72 -11.15
C LEU A 235 -17.88 -14.78 -10.88
N MET A 236 -18.32 -14.40 -9.68
CA MET A 236 -19.72 -14.42 -9.31
C MET A 236 -20.50 -13.33 -10.06
N PRO A 237 -21.58 -13.67 -10.80
CA PRO A 237 -22.36 -12.69 -11.54
C PRO A 237 -22.99 -11.65 -10.61
N ASN A 238 -23.00 -10.39 -11.05
CA ASN A 238 -23.55 -9.27 -10.29
C ASN A 238 -24.43 -8.40 -11.20
N PRO A 239 -25.67 -8.04 -10.79
CA PRO A 239 -26.52 -7.12 -11.54
C PRO A 239 -25.85 -5.76 -11.82
N LYS A 240 -25.02 -5.25 -10.90
CA LYS A 240 -24.31 -3.97 -11.10
C LYS A 240 -23.25 -4.05 -12.21
N SER A 241 -22.61 -5.21 -12.35
CA SER A 241 -21.64 -5.46 -13.43
C SER A 241 -22.34 -5.74 -14.78
N GLY A 242 -23.68 -5.81 -14.78
CA GLY A 242 -24.50 -6.13 -15.96
C GLY A 242 -24.23 -7.54 -16.50
N THR A 243 -23.66 -8.44 -15.69
CA THR A 243 -23.49 -9.87 -15.99
C THR A 243 -24.71 -10.69 -15.62
N VAL A 244 -25.69 -10.05 -14.95
CA VAL A 244 -27.02 -10.61 -14.70
C VAL A 244 -28.01 -9.84 -15.55
N THR A 245 -28.47 -10.45 -16.64
CA THR A 245 -29.39 -9.81 -17.58
C THR A 245 -30.32 -10.84 -18.20
N LYS A 246 -31.46 -10.39 -18.72
CA LYS A 246 -32.32 -11.20 -19.60
C LYS A 246 -31.80 -11.21 -21.05
N ASP A 247 -31.07 -10.16 -21.45
CA ASP A 247 -30.52 -10.03 -22.80
C ASP A 247 -29.13 -10.67 -22.90
N VAL A 248 -29.11 -12.00 -22.92
CA VAL A 248 -27.88 -12.81 -22.87
C VAL A 248 -26.97 -12.54 -24.09
N ALA A 249 -27.53 -12.41 -25.29
CA ALA A 249 -26.76 -12.18 -26.52
C ALA A 249 -25.95 -10.88 -26.46
N LYS A 250 -26.58 -9.78 -26.05
CA LYS A 250 -25.93 -8.47 -25.92
C LYS A 250 -24.85 -8.49 -24.85
N ALA A 251 -25.08 -9.18 -23.74
CA ALA A 251 -24.07 -9.33 -22.70
C ALA A 251 -22.84 -10.11 -23.20
N ILE A 252 -23.03 -11.17 -24.00
CA ILE A 252 -21.92 -11.93 -24.59
C ILE A 252 -21.11 -11.04 -25.54
N GLU A 253 -21.76 -10.30 -26.43
CA GLU A 253 -21.09 -9.39 -27.37
C GLU A 253 -20.26 -8.34 -26.62
N GLN A 254 -20.83 -7.72 -25.58
CA GLN A 254 -20.12 -6.72 -24.78
C GLN A 254 -18.96 -7.34 -23.98
N SER A 255 -19.15 -8.51 -23.39
CA SER A 255 -18.09 -9.21 -22.67
C SER A 255 -16.93 -9.59 -23.58
N LYS A 256 -17.20 -10.05 -24.80
CA LYS A 256 -16.17 -10.35 -25.81
C LYS A 256 -15.52 -9.10 -26.39
N ALA A 257 -16.26 -8.00 -26.51
CA ALA A 257 -15.72 -6.71 -26.91
C ALA A 257 -14.76 -6.08 -25.86
N GLY A 258 -14.53 -6.74 -24.72
CA GLY A 258 -13.62 -6.25 -23.70
C GLY A 258 -14.28 -5.27 -22.75
N LYS A 259 -15.49 -5.61 -22.27
CA LYS A 259 -16.13 -4.90 -21.16
C LYS A 259 -15.27 -5.02 -19.89
N VAL A 260 -14.87 -3.88 -19.35
CA VAL A 260 -14.09 -3.77 -18.12
C VAL A 260 -14.95 -3.12 -17.04
N GLU A 261 -14.94 -3.70 -15.84
CA GLU A 261 -15.55 -3.10 -14.67
C GLU A 261 -14.57 -2.15 -14.00
N VAL A 262 -14.98 -0.90 -13.82
CA VAL A 262 -14.28 0.09 -13.01
C VAL A 262 -14.84 0.01 -11.61
N ARG A 263 -14.00 -0.41 -10.67
CA ARG A 263 -14.32 -0.38 -9.24
C ARG A 263 -13.27 0.43 -8.51
N VAL A 264 -13.74 1.29 -7.62
CA VAL A 264 -12.87 2.00 -6.68
C VAL A 264 -12.50 1.06 -5.53
N ASP A 265 -11.22 1.04 -5.19
CA ASP A 265 -10.68 0.30 -4.05
C ASP A 265 -10.99 1.02 -2.71
N GLU A 266 -10.48 0.49 -1.60
CA GLU A 266 -10.66 1.11 -0.28
C GLU A 266 -9.87 2.43 -0.11
N THR A 267 -8.91 2.71 -1.00
CA THR A 267 -8.06 3.90 -0.97
C THR A 267 -8.54 5.03 -1.88
N GLY A 268 -9.64 4.82 -2.62
CA GLY A 268 -10.17 5.80 -3.57
C GLY A 268 -9.50 5.75 -4.95
N ILE A 269 -8.81 4.68 -5.29
CA ILE A 269 -8.11 4.48 -6.56
C ILE A 269 -8.90 3.52 -7.45
N ALA A 270 -9.10 3.92 -8.70
CA ALA A 270 -9.62 3.06 -9.77
C ALA A 270 -8.45 2.48 -10.58
N HIS A 271 -8.37 1.16 -10.67
CA HIS A 271 -7.35 0.44 -11.44
C HIS A 271 -7.98 -0.16 -12.70
N LEU A 272 -7.44 0.15 -13.87
CA LEU A 272 -8.02 -0.20 -15.16
C LEU A 272 -6.95 -0.65 -16.15
N GLY A 273 -7.15 -1.78 -16.81
CA GLY A 273 -6.33 -2.18 -17.95
C GLY A 273 -6.91 -1.59 -19.24
N ILE A 274 -6.19 -0.67 -19.88
CA ILE A 274 -6.66 0.00 -21.11
C ILE A 274 -6.32 -0.78 -22.39
N GLY A 275 -5.42 -1.76 -22.33
CA GLY A 275 -5.08 -2.61 -23.47
C GLY A 275 -3.69 -3.23 -23.37
N LYS A 276 -3.21 -3.71 -24.50
CA LYS A 276 -1.87 -4.28 -24.65
C LYS A 276 -0.89 -3.29 -25.26
N VAL A 277 0.40 -3.49 -25.03
CA VAL A 277 1.45 -2.67 -25.65
C VAL A 277 1.45 -2.84 -27.18
N SER A 278 1.08 -4.04 -27.66
CA SER A 278 0.95 -4.32 -29.10
C SER A 278 -0.11 -3.50 -29.84
N PHE A 279 -1.03 -2.83 -29.13
CA PHE A 279 -2.11 -2.06 -29.76
C PHE A 279 -1.62 -0.74 -30.39
N GLY A 280 -0.46 -0.25 -29.96
CA GLY A 280 0.04 1.08 -30.36
C GLY A 280 -0.67 2.23 -29.65
N ALA A 281 -0.12 3.43 -29.76
CA ALA A 281 -0.57 4.58 -28.98
C ALA A 281 -1.97 5.08 -29.37
N ASP A 282 -2.34 5.04 -30.64
CA ASP A 282 -3.64 5.57 -31.11
C ASP A 282 -4.83 4.79 -30.55
N LYS A 283 -4.78 3.45 -30.59
CA LYS A 283 -5.83 2.59 -30.02
C LYS A 283 -5.90 2.69 -28.50
N LEU A 284 -4.75 2.83 -27.84
CA LEU A 284 -4.70 3.04 -26.40
C LEU A 284 -5.29 4.41 -26.02
N MET A 285 -5.13 5.43 -26.87
CA MET A 285 -5.70 6.76 -26.68
C MET A 285 -7.23 6.71 -26.78
N GLU A 286 -7.79 6.02 -27.77
CA GLU A 286 -9.24 5.83 -27.90
C GLU A 286 -9.83 5.13 -26.67
N ASN A 287 -9.17 4.07 -26.19
CA ASN A 287 -9.58 3.37 -24.97
C ASN A 287 -9.47 4.27 -23.72
N ALA A 288 -8.40 5.05 -23.59
CA ALA A 288 -8.23 5.98 -22.48
C ALA A 288 -9.30 7.08 -22.48
N GLN A 289 -9.64 7.63 -23.64
CA GLN A 289 -10.70 8.63 -23.78
C GLN A 289 -12.08 8.07 -23.39
N ALA A 290 -12.39 6.84 -23.83
CA ALA A 290 -13.61 6.17 -23.41
C ALA A 290 -13.68 6.05 -21.88
N VAL A 291 -12.58 5.61 -21.25
CA VAL A 291 -12.47 5.50 -19.80
C VAL A 291 -12.67 6.85 -19.09
N PHE A 292 -11.99 7.89 -19.57
CA PHE A 292 -12.13 9.24 -19.01
C PHE A 292 -13.54 9.77 -19.14
N SER A 293 -14.20 9.58 -20.29
CA SER A 293 -15.58 10.02 -20.50
C SER A 293 -16.56 9.37 -19.52
N THR A 294 -16.42 8.05 -19.30
CA THR A 294 -17.29 7.33 -18.36
C THR A 294 -16.98 7.75 -16.92
N LEU A 295 -15.71 7.89 -16.53
CA LEU A 295 -15.35 8.36 -15.20
C LEU A 295 -15.89 9.76 -14.90
N LYS A 296 -15.87 10.68 -15.88
CA LYS A 296 -16.48 12.02 -15.74
C LYS A 296 -17.99 11.93 -15.52
N SER A 297 -18.68 11.07 -16.27
CA SER A 297 -20.13 10.85 -16.11
C SER A 297 -20.49 10.17 -14.79
N ALA A 298 -19.59 9.37 -14.24
CA ALA A 298 -19.76 8.64 -12.99
C ALA A 298 -19.52 9.51 -11.74
N LYS A 299 -19.27 10.82 -11.89
CA LYS A 299 -19.01 11.71 -10.77
C LYS A 299 -20.23 11.79 -9.84
N PRO A 300 -20.09 11.40 -8.55
CA PRO A 300 -21.16 11.55 -7.58
C PRO A 300 -21.47 13.02 -7.32
N THR A 301 -22.75 13.37 -7.18
CA THR A 301 -23.20 14.74 -6.88
C THR A 301 -22.77 15.22 -5.49
N SER A 302 -22.48 14.29 -4.57
CA SER A 302 -21.97 14.58 -3.22
C SER A 302 -20.61 15.28 -3.22
N ILE A 303 -19.80 15.15 -4.29
CA ILE A 303 -18.43 15.66 -4.34
C ILE A 303 -18.39 17.06 -4.96
N LYS A 304 -18.16 18.06 -4.10
CA LYS A 304 -17.98 19.46 -4.49
C LYS A 304 -16.52 19.83 -4.82
N GLY A 305 -15.55 19.01 -4.42
CA GLY A 305 -14.11 19.24 -4.63
C GLY A 305 -13.56 18.59 -5.90
N ASN A 306 -12.21 18.52 -5.98
CA ASN A 306 -11.51 17.86 -7.09
C ASN A 306 -11.87 16.37 -7.12
N TYR A 307 -12.58 15.97 -8.17
CA TYR A 307 -12.99 14.59 -8.37
C TYR A 307 -11.81 13.68 -8.73
N VAL A 308 -10.85 14.19 -9.51
CA VAL A 308 -9.61 13.50 -9.86
C VAL A 308 -8.44 14.18 -9.17
N VAL A 309 -7.69 13.43 -8.37
CA VAL A 309 -6.51 13.94 -7.64
C VAL A 309 -5.25 13.77 -8.49
N SER A 310 -5.07 12.59 -9.07
CA SER A 310 -3.88 12.28 -9.89
C SER A 310 -4.15 11.07 -10.79
N ILE A 311 -3.52 11.07 -11.97
CA ILE A 311 -3.61 9.99 -12.94
C ILE A 311 -2.21 9.48 -13.23
N TYR A 312 -2.04 8.17 -13.21
CA TYR A 312 -0.80 7.51 -13.58
C TYR A 312 -1.08 6.42 -14.61
N VAL A 313 -0.24 6.34 -15.63
CA VAL A 313 -0.18 5.21 -16.55
C VAL A 313 1.05 4.40 -16.23
N SER A 314 0.90 3.08 -16.22
CA SER A 314 1.99 2.13 -16.00
C SER A 314 1.82 0.97 -16.96
N THR A 315 2.92 0.29 -17.26
CA THR A 315 2.84 -1.08 -17.82
C THR A 315 3.03 -2.07 -16.69
N THR A 316 2.57 -3.33 -16.88
CA THR A 316 2.64 -4.38 -15.85
C THR A 316 3.99 -4.49 -15.13
N MET A 317 5.10 -4.21 -15.83
CA MET A 317 6.47 -4.27 -15.27
C MET A 317 7.26 -2.98 -15.54
N GLY A 318 6.59 -1.85 -15.74
CA GLY A 318 7.21 -0.57 -16.11
C GLY A 318 7.18 0.49 -15.02
N PRO A 319 7.86 1.63 -15.24
CA PRO A 319 7.74 2.80 -14.37
C PRO A 319 6.35 3.42 -14.50
N SER A 320 5.94 4.17 -13.47
CA SER A 320 4.73 4.97 -13.49
C SER A 320 4.98 6.32 -14.17
N ILE A 321 4.10 6.71 -15.08
CA ILE A 321 4.16 7.97 -15.83
C ILE A 321 2.97 8.81 -15.39
N ARG A 322 3.24 10.03 -14.91
CA ARG A 322 2.19 10.93 -14.42
C ARG A 322 1.56 11.68 -15.60
N ILE A 323 0.23 11.64 -15.68
CA ILE A 323 -0.56 12.40 -16.65
C ILE A 323 -1.06 13.67 -15.97
N ALA A 324 -1.13 14.78 -16.73
CA ALA A 324 -1.75 16.01 -16.29
C ALA A 324 -3.23 15.77 -15.92
N SER A 325 -3.62 16.15 -14.70
CA SER A 325 -4.99 15.93 -14.21
C SER A 325 -6.04 16.78 -14.94
N SER A 326 -5.62 17.84 -15.65
CA SER A 326 -6.50 18.75 -16.40
C SER A 326 -7.09 18.17 -17.68
N GLU A 327 -6.60 17.02 -18.15
CA GLU A 327 -7.18 16.34 -19.33
C GLU A 327 -8.47 15.57 -18.98
N LEU A 328 -8.77 15.44 -17.68
CA LEU A 328 -9.96 14.82 -17.11
C LEU A 328 -10.93 15.87 -16.55
#